data_AF-A0A260YUR8-F1
#
_entry.id   AF-A0A260YUR8-F1
#
_cell.length_a   1.000
_cell.length_b   1.000
_cell.length_c   1.000
_cell.angle_alpha   90.00
_cell.angle_beta   90.00
_cell.angle_gamma   90.00
#
_symmetry.space_group_name_H-M   'P 1'
#
loop_
_entity.id
_entity.type
_entity.pdbx_description
1 polymer ?
#
loop_
_entity_poly.entity_id
_entity_poly.type
_entity_poly.pdbx_seq_one_letter_code
_entity_poly.pdbx_strand_id
1 'polypeptide(L)'
;FAELAANVFIRNNIPVYLFSEVSPTPVVSWATIKLGCDAGLIITASHNPKEDNGYKAYWSNGAQIIGPHDTEIVRIKEAEPQPRDEYWDLSELKTSPLFHSADVTIDPYFEVEKSLNYTREINASTPLKFTYSAFHGIGYHYTKRMFAEFGFPASSFISVAEQQEPNPDFPTIPFPNPEEGRKVLTLAIETADKNGSTVILANDPDADRIQMAEKQKK
;
A
#
# COMPACT_ATOMS: atom_id res chain seq x y z
N PHE A 1 5.08 -7.75 12.97
CA PHE A 1 3.62 -7.95 13.05
C PHE A 1 3.08 -8.87 11.96
N ALA A 2 3.37 -8.63 10.67
CA ALA A 2 2.89 -9.51 9.59
C ALA A 2 3.34 -10.98 9.77
N GLU A 3 4.61 -11.21 10.11
CA GLU A 3 5.11 -12.56 10.43
C GLU A 3 4.40 -13.20 11.65
N LEU A 4 4.09 -12.41 12.69
CA LEU A 4 3.32 -12.91 13.83
C LEU A 4 1.90 -13.33 13.44
N ALA A 5 1.21 -12.51 12.62
CA ALA A 5 -0.12 -12.86 12.13
C ALA A 5 -0.08 -14.12 11.24
N ALA A 6 0.89 -14.22 10.34
CA ALA A 6 1.12 -15.42 9.54
C ALA A 6 1.34 -16.66 10.42
N ASN A 7 2.12 -16.52 11.50
CA ASN A 7 2.40 -17.61 12.43
C ASN A 7 1.13 -18.09 13.16
N VAL A 8 0.23 -17.17 13.56
CA VAL A 8 -1.06 -17.53 14.14
C VAL A 8 -1.86 -18.43 13.20
N PHE A 9 -1.95 -18.07 11.91
CA PHE A 9 -2.66 -18.90 10.92
C PHE A 9 -2.01 -20.27 10.73
N ILE A 10 -0.68 -20.33 10.57
CA ILE A 10 0.03 -21.59 10.37
C ILE A 10 -0.09 -22.52 11.58
N ARG A 11 0.00 -21.99 12.82
CA ARG A 11 -0.19 -22.78 14.05
C ARG A 11 -1.63 -23.29 14.21
N ASN A 12 -2.59 -22.69 13.49
CA ASN A 12 -3.97 -23.19 13.35
C ASN A 12 -4.20 -23.98 12.05
N ASN A 13 -3.15 -24.44 11.39
CA ASN A 13 -3.21 -25.26 10.17
C ASN A 13 -3.90 -24.56 8.97
N ILE A 14 -3.73 -23.23 8.88
CA ILE A 14 -4.22 -22.41 7.77
C ILE A 14 -3.02 -22.01 6.89
N PRO A 15 -3.03 -22.33 5.57
CA PRO A 15 -2.00 -21.87 4.64
C PRO A 15 -1.93 -20.35 4.55
N VAL A 16 -0.72 -19.80 4.41
CA VAL A 16 -0.48 -18.35 4.32
C VAL A 16 0.38 -18.02 3.12
N TYR A 17 0.00 -16.95 2.42
CA TYR A 17 0.84 -16.25 1.46
C TYR A 17 1.33 -14.94 2.08
N LEU A 18 2.65 -14.78 2.23
CA LEU A 18 3.26 -13.59 2.81
C LEU A 18 4.16 -12.89 1.78
N PHE A 19 4.02 -11.56 1.67
CA PHE A 19 4.95 -10.74 0.88
C PHE A 19 6.30 -10.65 1.58
N SER A 20 7.38 -10.73 0.80
CA SER A 20 8.74 -10.61 1.36
C SER A 20 9.08 -9.19 1.82
N GLU A 21 8.44 -8.20 1.18
CA GLU A 21 8.62 -6.78 1.43
C GLU A 21 7.28 -6.08 1.68
N VAL A 22 7.34 -4.84 2.15
CA VAL A 22 6.14 -4.00 2.31
C VAL A 22 5.39 -3.83 0.99
N SER A 23 4.06 -3.95 1.04
CA SER A 23 3.20 -3.98 -0.16
C SER A 23 1.94 -3.12 0.03
N PRO A 24 1.54 -2.30 -0.96
CA PRO A 24 0.33 -1.48 -0.92
C PRO A 24 -0.93 -2.27 -0.59
N THR A 25 -1.85 -1.63 0.12
CA THR A 25 -3.17 -2.19 0.45
C THR A 25 -3.92 -2.73 -0.79
N PRO A 26 -3.95 -2.03 -1.95
CA PRO A 26 -4.58 -2.55 -3.17
C PRO A 26 -3.94 -3.85 -3.71
N VAL A 27 -2.62 -4.02 -3.54
CA VAL A 27 -1.90 -5.22 -4.00
C VAL A 27 -2.25 -6.43 -3.13
N VAL A 28 -2.42 -6.23 -1.82
CA VAL A 28 -2.86 -7.31 -0.91
C VAL A 28 -4.32 -7.70 -1.17
N SER A 29 -5.20 -6.72 -1.41
CA SER A 29 -6.59 -6.96 -1.84
C SER A 29 -6.64 -7.80 -3.12
N TRP A 30 -5.87 -7.42 -4.14
CA TRP A 30 -5.74 -8.18 -5.39
C TRP A 30 -5.18 -9.59 -5.17
N ALA A 31 -4.12 -9.72 -4.39
CA ALA A 31 -3.50 -11.02 -4.10
C ALA A 31 -4.47 -11.98 -3.42
N THR A 32 -5.33 -11.47 -2.53
CA THR A 32 -6.38 -12.26 -1.86
C THR A 32 -7.28 -12.95 -2.88
N ILE A 33 -7.75 -12.21 -3.89
CA ILE A 33 -8.58 -12.75 -4.97
C ILE A 33 -7.75 -13.68 -5.87
N LYS A 34 -6.56 -13.23 -6.28
CA LYS A 34 -5.74 -13.90 -7.29
C LYS A 34 -5.23 -15.27 -6.83
N LEU A 35 -4.95 -15.41 -5.54
CA LEU A 35 -4.47 -16.65 -4.92
C LEU A 35 -5.61 -17.53 -4.40
N GLY A 36 -6.85 -17.05 -4.45
CA GLY A 36 -8.02 -17.77 -3.92
C GLY A 36 -8.02 -17.89 -2.40
N CYS A 37 -7.49 -16.89 -1.69
CA CYS A 37 -7.47 -16.85 -0.24
C CYS A 37 -8.86 -16.54 0.33
N ASP A 38 -9.21 -17.12 1.48
CA ASP A 38 -10.45 -16.79 2.19
C ASP A 38 -10.44 -15.40 2.83
N ALA A 39 -9.24 -14.90 3.17
CA ALA A 39 -9.05 -13.58 3.75
C ALA A 39 -7.67 -12.99 3.40
N GLY A 40 -7.60 -11.66 3.41
CA GLY A 40 -6.38 -10.87 3.30
C GLY A 40 -6.16 -10.04 4.55
N LEU A 41 -4.91 -9.90 4.99
CA LEU A 41 -4.55 -9.12 6.18
C LEU A 41 -3.44 -8.13 5.84
N ILE A 42 -3.63 -6.87 6.20
CA ILE A 42 -2.64 -5.81 6.01
C ILE A 42 -2.35 -5.20 7.36
N ILE A 43 -1.07 -5.12 7.74
CA ILE A 43 -0.65 -4.41 8.94
C ILE A 43 -0.42 -2.95 8.56
N THR A 44 -1.32 -2.08 8.98
CA THR A 44 -1.29 -0.65 8.65
C THR A 44 -2.24 0.12 9.57
N ALA A 45 -1.88 1.38 9.85
CA ALA A 45 -2.80 2.39 10.39
C ALA A 45 -3.20 3.42 9.32
N SER A 46 -2.85 3.18 8.04
CA SER A 46 -3.13 4.06 6.91
C SER A 46 -2.66 5.48 7.20
N HIS A 47 -3.55 6.45 7.11
CA HIS A 47 -3.29 7.86 7.34
C HIS A 47 -3.10 8.28 8.82
N ASN A 48 -3.29 7.39 9.80
CA ASN A 48 -3.21 7.71 11.24
C ASN A 48 -1.81 8.20 11.68
N PRO A 49 -1.69 8.81 12.89
CA PRO A 49 -0.40 9.22 13.44
C PRO A 49 0.56 8.03 13.60
N LYS A 50 1.86 8.30 13.64
CA LYS A 50 2.91 7.26 13.71
C LYS A 50 2.85 6.37 14.96
N GLU A 51 2.24 6.86 16.03
CA GLU A 51 2.07 6.11 17.27
C GLU A 51 1.02 5.00 17.14
N ASP A 52 0.14 5.10 16.14
CA ASP A 52 -0.89 4.11 15.88
C ASP A 52 -0.34 2.96 15.02
N ASN A 53 -0.81 1.76 15.31
CA ASN A 53 -0.70 0.61 14.42
C ASN A 53 -2.03 -0.13 14.40
N GLY A 54 -2.28 -0.87 13.34
CA GLY A 54 -3.54 -1.57 13.15
C GLY A 54 -3.41 -2.71 12.16
N TYR A 55 -4.55 -3.33 11.90
CA TYR A 55 -4.67 -4.20 10.75
C TYR A 55 -5.99 -3.93 10.03
N LYS A 56 -5.95 -4.04 8.70
CA LYS A 56 -7.15 -4.14 7.86
C LYS A 56 -7.33 -5.60 7.48
N ALA A 57 -8.55 -6.11 7.59
CA ALA A 57 -8.92 -7.45 7.15
C ALA A 57 -9.84 -7.38 5.93
N TYR A 58 -9.58 -8.24 4.97
CA TYR A 58 -10.28 -8.34 3.70
C TYR A 58 -10.85 -9.75 3.57
N TRP A 59 -12.00 -9.87 2.93
CA TRP A 59 -12.63 -11.17 2.67
C TRP A 59 -12.20 -11.76 1.33
N SER A 60 -12.70 -12.95 0.99
CA SER A 60 -12.37 -13.67 -0.24
C SER A 60 -12.68 -12.93 -1.54
N ASN A 61 -13.53 -11.90 -1.49
CA ASN A 61 -13.83 -11.02 -2.60
C ASN A 61 -12.86 -9.82 -2.73
N GLY A 62 -11.81 -9.75 -1.90
CA GLY A 62 -10.86 -8.65 -1.86
C GLY A 62 -11.44 -7.33 -1.37
N ALA A 63 -12.63 -7.32 -0.76
CA ALA A 63 -13.19 -6.15 -0.10
C ALA A 63 -12.90 -6.19 1.41
N GLN A 64 -12.75 -5.01 2.03
CA GLN A 64 -12.59 -4.93 3.47
C GLN A 64 -13.82 -5.52 4.18
N ILE A 65 -13.59 -6.26 5.26
CA ILE A 65 -14.68 -6.87 6.02
C ILE A 65 -15.60 -5.80 6.62
N ILE A 66 -16.89 -6.13 6.63
CA ILE A 66 -17.96 -5.40 7.33
C ILE A 66 -18.81 -6.42 8.11
N GLY A 67 -19.80 -5.93 8.85
CA GLY A 67 -20.79 -6.76 9.52
C GLY A 67 -21.39 -7.84 8.59
N PRO A 68 -21.55 -9.09 9.06
CA PRO A 68 -21.38 -9.54 10.45
C PRO A 68 -19.95 -10.01 10.82
N HIS A 69 -18.99 -10.04 9.88
CA HIS A 69 -17.67 -10.63 10.11
C HIS A 69 -16.83 -9.85 11.12
N ASP A 70 -16.85 -8.52 11.05
CA ASP A 70 -16.14 -7.64 11.99
C ASP A 70 -16.59 -7.84 13.45
N THR A 71 -17.90 -7.95 13.64
CA THR A 71 -18.56 -8.10 14.92
C THR A 71 -18.23 -9.45 15.54
N GLU A 72 -18.18 -10.50 14.71
CA GLU A 72 -17.81 -11.83 15.17
C GLU A 72 -16.33 -11.93 15.56
N ILE A 73 -15.43 -11.27 14.83
CA ILE A 73 -14.02 -11.17 15.21
C ILE A 73 -13.87 -10.48 16.57
N VAL A 74 -14.58 -9.37 16.80
CA VAL A 74 -14.57 -8.68 18.10
C VAL A 74 -15.12 -9.58 19.20
N ARG A 75 -16.24 -10.26 18.96
CA ARG A 75 -16.85 -11.19 19.92
C ARG A 75 -15.89 -12.32 20.32
N ILE A 76 -15.19 -12.93 19.37
CA ILE A 76 -14.22 -14.00 19.62
C ILE A 76 -13.02 -13.46 20.39
N LYS A 77 -12.47 -12.31 19.99
CA LYS A 77 -11.37 -11.65 20.71
C LYS A 77 -11.74 -11.37 22.18
N GLU A 78 -12.95 -10.90 22.44
CA GLU A 78 -13.41 -10.62 23.81
C GLU A 78 -13.60 -11.90 24.64
N ALA A 79 -14.03 -12.99 24.00
CA ALA A 79 -14.15 -14.30 24.66
C ALA A 79 -12.79 -14.95 24.94
N GLU A 80 -11.80 -14.75 24.07
CA GLU A 80 -10.45 -15.34 24.16
C GLU A 80 -9.37 -14.25 24.03
N PRO A 81 -9.15 -13.42 25.08
CA PRO A 81 -8.30 -12.23 24.96
C PRO A 81 -6.80 -12.53 25.01
N GLN A 82 -6.40 -13.75 25.37
CA GLN A 82 -4.99 -14.11 25.55
C GLN A 82 -4.50 -14.96 24.39
N PRO A 83 -3.50 -14.50 23.61
CA PRO A 83 -2.87 -15.31 22.59
C PRO A 83 -2.08 -16.47 23.24
N ARG A 84 -1.96 -17.58 22.52
CA ARG A 84 -1.15 -18.73 22.96
C ARG A 84 0.33 -18.40 22.86
N ASP A 85 1.13 -18.91 23.79
CA ASP A 85 2.58 -18.66 23.84
C ASP A 85 3.30 -19.09 22.55
N GLU A 86 2.83 -20.18 21.92
CA GLU A 86 3.37 -20.74 20.68
C GLU A 86 3.26 -19.78 19.46
N TYR A 87 2.37 -18.77 19.52
CA TYR A 87 2.21 -17.81 18.44
C TYR A 87 3.36 -16.79 18.37
N TRP A 88 4.12 -16.64 19.45
CA TRP A 88 5.28 -15.73 19.51
C TRP A 88 6.56 -16.36 18.94
N ASP A 89 6.62 -17.69 18.83
CA ASP A 89 7.77 -18.40 18.26
C ASP A 89 7.66 -18.49 16.73
N LEU A 90 8.49 -17.70 16.04
CA LEU A 90 8.57 -17.62 14.58
C LEU A 90 9.59 -18.57 13.95
N SER A 91 10.29 -19.38 14.75
CA SER A 91 11.44 -20.20 14.29
C SER A 91 11.08 -21.15 13.14
N GLU A 92 9.85 -21.66 13.11
CA GLU A 92 9.35 -22.61 12.10
C GLU A 92 8.53 -21.95 10.98
N LEU A 93 8.28 -20.63 11.05
CA LEU A 93 7.38 -19.92 10.14
C LEU A 93 7.76 -20.14 8.67
N LYS A 94 9.01 -19.85 8.31
CA LYS A 94 9.50 -19.89 6.91
C LYS A 94 9.79 -21.31 6.41
N THR A 95 9.91 -22.28 7.31
CA THR A 95 10.15 -23.70 6.97
C THR A 95 8.86 -24.52 6.90
N SER A 96 7.74 -23.96 7.36
CA SER A 96 6.45 -24.64 7.32
C SER A 96 6.02 -24.92 5.88
N PRO A 97 5.47 -26.12 5.58
CA PRO A 97 4.91 -26.41 4.26
C PRO A 97 3.66 -25.57 3.95
N LEU A 98 3.07 -24.91 4.96
CA LEU A 98 1.93 -24.00 4.83
C LEU A 98 2.33 -22.55 4.51
N PHE A 99 3.63 -22.26 4.48
CA PHE A 99 4.14 -20.94 4.14
C PHE A 99 4.42 -20.84 2.65
N HIS A 100 3.85 -19.81 2.03
CA HIS A 100 4.01 -19.50 0.61
C HIS A 100 4.37 -18.02 0.43
N SER A 101 5.07 -17.70 -0.66
CA SER A 101 5.34 -16.30 -1.04
C SER A 101 4.14 -15.72 -1.78
N ALA A 102 3.72 -14.52 -1.39
CA ALA A 102 2.73 -13.73 -2.12
C ALA A 102 3.35 -12.94 -3.29
N ASP A 103 4.68 -12.83 -3.38
CA ASP A 103 5.37 -11.98 -4.37
C ASP A 103 5.06 -12.41 -5.83
N VAL A 104 4.65 -13.67 -6.00
CA VAL A 104 4.17 -14.23 -7.28
C VAL A 104 2.98 -13.46 -7.86
N THR A 105 2.27 -12.66 -7.07
CA THR A 105 1.14 -11.83 -7.53
C THR A 105 1.53 -10.43 -7.99
N ILE A 106 2.75 -9.96 -7.69
CA ILE A 106 3.17 -8.58 -7.99
C ILE A 106 3.18 -8.34 -9.49
N ASP A 107 3.87 -9.17 -10.27
CA ASP A 107 3.91 -9.00 -11.73
C ASP A 107 2.52 -9.16 -12.38
N PRO A 108 1.71 -10.18 -12.02
CA PRO A 108 0.32 -10.27 -12.47
C PRO A 108 -0.54 -9.05 -12.15
N TYR A 109 -0.33 -8.38 -11.02
CA TYR A 109 -1.02 -7.13 -10.69
C TYR A 109 -0.72 -6.05 -11.75
N PHE A 110 0.56 -5.82 -12.06
CA PHE A 110 0.95 -4.84 -13.07
C PHE A 110 0.43 -5.19 -14.47
N GLU A 111 0.41 -6.47 -14.85
CA GLU A 111 -0.10 -6.88 -16.16
C GLU A 111 -1.62 -6.65 -16.31
N VAL A 112 -2.39 -6.89 -15.24
CA VAL A 112 -3.84 -6.58 -15.25
C VAL A 112 -4.06 -5.08 -15.33
N GLU A 113 -3.38 -4.28 -14.51
CA GLU A 113 -3.50 -2.81 -14.52
C GLU A 113 -3.09 -2.22 -15.88
N LYS A 114 -1.98 -2.69 -16.44
CA LYS A 114 -1.50 -2.30 -17.78
C LYS A 114 -2.52 -2.60 -18.87
N SER A 115 -3.31 -3.67 -18.74
CA SER A 115 -4.36 -3.98 -19.72
C SER A 115 -5.48 -2.94 -19.78
N LEU A 116 -5.59 -2.08 -18.75
CA LEU A 116 -6.55 -0.97 -18.69
C LEU A 116 -6.02 0.31 -19.37
N ASN A 117 -4.80 0.31 -19.89
CA ASN A 117 -4.21 1.48 -20.53
C ASN A 117 -4.64 1.62 -22.00
N TYR A 118 -5.67 2.43 -22.24
CA TYR A 118 -6.16 2.76 -23.59
C TYR A 118 -5.52 4.02 -24.19
N THR A 119 -4.57 4.65 -23.50
CA THR A 119 -4.01 5.96 -23.88
C THR A 119 -2.48 5.94 -23.98
N ARG A 120 -1.88 4.78 -24.23
CA ARG A 120 -0.42 4.59 -24.19
C ARG A 120 0.35 5.57 -25.08
N GLU A 121 -0.12 5.81 -26.30
CA GLU A 121 0.50 6.73 -27.26
C GLU A 121 0.42 8.20 -26.79
N ILE A 122 -0.68 8.57 -26.14
CA ILE A 122 -0.86 9.89 -25.53
C ILE A 122 0.08 10.04 -24.33
N ASN A 123 0.17 9.02 -23.47
CA ASN A 123 1.06 9.02 -22.32
C ASN A 123 2.52 9.16 -22.75
N ALA A 124 2.94 8.43 -23.79
CA ALA A 124 4.31 8.45 -24.30
C ALA A 124 4.74 9.81 -24.90
N SER A 125 3.78 10.57 -25.42
CA SER A 125 4.01 11.89 -26.02
C SER A 125 3.68 13.06 -25.09
N THR A 126 3.31 12.78 -23.83
CA THR A 126 2.88 13.83 -22.91
C THR A 126 3.99 14.84 -22.61
N PRO A 127 3.71 16.16 -22.69
CA PRO A 127 4.63 17.18 -22.22
C PRO A 127 4.51 17.40 -20.70
N LEU A 128 3.52 16.77 -20.05
CA LEU A 128 3.25 16.96 -18.63
C LEU A 128 4.35 16.33 -17.77
N LYS A 129 4.68 17.02 -16.68
CA LYS A 129 5.47 16.47 -15.59
C LYS A 129 4.58 16.35 -14.36
N PHE A 130 4.68 15.23 -13.68
CA PHE A 130 3.93 14.86 -12.48
C PHE A 130 4.90 14.81 -11.31
N THR A 131 4.62 15.59 -10.27
CA THR A 131 5.34 15.49 -9.00
C THR A 131 4.63 14.47 -8.14
N TYR A 132 5.36 13.49 -7.61
CA TYR A 132 4.81 12.41 -6.82
C TYR A 132 5.41 12.39 -5.42
N SER A 133 4.56 12.25 -4.41
CA SER A 133 4.97 11.98 -3.04
C SER A 133 4.31 10.72 -2.48
N ALA A 134 5.11 9.85 -1.87
CA ALA A 134 4.62 8.70 -1.11
C ALA A 134 4.37 9.04 0.37
N PHE A 135 4.66 10.27 0.82
CA PHE A 135 4.57 10.65 2.24
C PHE A 135 5.31 9.68 3.19
N HIS A 136 6.50 9.22 2.79
CA HIS A 136 7.26 8.17 3.49
C HIS A 136 6.51 6.83 3.63
N GLY A 137 5.53 6.62 2.75
CA GLY A 137 4.80 5.38 2.58
C GLY A 137 5.45 4.44 1.57
N ILE A 138 4.70 3.40 1.24
CA ILE A 138 5.18 2.26 0.43
C ILE A 138 4.84 2.39 -1.06
N GLY A 139 4.14 3.47 -1.45
CA GLY A 139 3.64 3.65 -2.81
C GLY A 139 4.70 3.96 -3.88
N TYR A 140 5.86 4.51 -3.53
CA TYR A 140 6.81 5.05 -4.52
C TYR A 140 7.22 4.05 -5.60
N HIS A 141 7.73 2.88 -5.22
CA HIS A 141 8.21 1.90 -6.19
C HIS A 141 7.08 1.37 -7.08
N TYR A 142 5.88 1.19 -6.51
CA TYR A 142 4.71 0.73 -7.22
C TYR A 142 4.20 1.78 -8.22
N THR A 143 4.05 3.04 -7.80
CA THR A 143 3.60 4.13 -8.66
C THR A 143 4.62 4.41 -9.77
N LYS A 144 5.91 4.43 -9.46
CA LYS A 144 6.97 4.61 -10.47
C LYS A 144 6.93 3.52 -11.53
N ARG A 145 6.79 2.25 -11.12
CA ARG A 145 6.63 1.13 -12.05
C ARG A 145 5.36 1.28 -12.87
N MET A 146 4.24 1.64 -12.26
CA MET A 146 2.96 1.81 -12.96
C MET A 146 3.03 2.91 -14.02
N PHE A 147 3.70 4.03 -13.74
CA PHE A 147 3.95 5.07 -14.75
C PHE A 147 4.68 4.52 -15.98
N ALA A 148 5.72 3.71 -15.76
CA ALA A 148 6.46 3.06 -16.86
C ALA A 148 5.58 2.04 -17.62
N GLU A 149 4.82 1.21 -16.91
CA GLU A 149 3.88 0.25 -17.53
C GLU A 149 2.79 0.98 -18.33
N PHE A 150 2.36 2.16 -17.90
CA PHE A 150 1.39 3.00 -18.61
C PHE A 150 2.01 3.80 -19.77
N GLY A 151 3.31 3.68 -20.01
CA GLY A 151 4.00 4.27 -21.15
C GLY A 151 4.42 5.72 -20.95
N PHE A 152 4.37 6.26 -19.73
CA PHE A 152 4.86 7.60 -19.46
C PHE A 152 6.40 7.66 -19.58
N PRO A 153 6.96 8.74 -20.16
CA PRO A 153 8.40 8.95 -20.17
C PRO A 153 8.95 9.05 -18.74
N ALA A 154 10.11 8.48 -18.47
CA ALA A 154 10.73 8.58 -17.14
C ALA A 154 10.95 10.04 -16.70
N SER A 155 11.18 10.96 -17.65
CA SER A 155 11.32 12.39 -17.41
C SER A 155 10.03 13.10 -16.97
N SER A 156 8.87 12.46 -17.13
CA SER A 156 7.57 12.98 -16.68
C SER A 156 7.29 12.70 -15.21
N PHE A 157 8.03 11.78 -14.56
CA PHE A 157 7.81 11.41 -13.17
C PHE A 157 8.89 12.02 -12.27
N ILE A 158 8.49 12.97 -11.41
CA ILE A 158 9.38 13.69 -10.49
C ILE A 158 9.03 13.29 -9.06
N SER A 159 9.90 12.57 -8.36
CA SER A 159 9.66 12.26 -6.96
C SER A 159 10.04 13.41 -6.04
N VAL A 160 9.28 13.58 -4.97
CA VAL A 160 9.72 14.31 -3.78
C VAL A 160 10.73 13.42 -3.05
N ALA A 161 12.02 13.66 -3.27
CA ALA A 161 13.09 12.77 -2.83
C ALA A 161 13.09 12.55 -1.31
N GLU A 162 12.75 13.59 -0.55
CA GLU A 162 12.67 13.59 0.91
C GLU A 162 11.52 12.75 1.46
N GLN A 163 10.55 12.35 0.62
CA GLN A 163 9.34 11.60 1.00
C GLN A 163 9.21 10.28 0.23
N GLN A 164 10.28 9.87 -0.45
CA GLN A 164 10.29 8.74 -1.37
C GLN A 164 10.31 7.39 -0.66
N GLU A 165 11.21 7.24 0.31
CA GLU A 165 11.49 5.97 0.98
C GLU A 165 10.57 5.80 2.21
N PRO A 166 10.15 4.57 2.53
CA PRO A 166 9.38 4.30 3.73
C PRO A 166 10.08 4.79 5.00
N ASN A 167 9.39 5.59 5.80
CA ASN A 167 9.89 6.05 7.10
C ASN A 167 8.72 6.15 8.10
N PRO A 168 8.69 5.28 9.14
CA PRO A 168 7.58 5.25 10.09
C PRO A 168 7.47 6.51 10.96
N ASP A 169 8.51 7.35 11.02
CA ASP A 169 8.48 8.61 11.78
C ASP A 169 7.85 9.78 11.01
N PHE A 170 7.56 9.62 9.71
CA PHE A 170 7.01 10.67 8.83
C PHE A 170 7.68 12.05 9.00
N PRO A 171 9.03 12.16 8.96
CA PRO A 171 9.77 13.29 9.51
C PRO A 171 9.54 14.65 8.83
N THR A 172 8.88 14.68 7.67
CA THR A 172 8.68 15.91 6.89
C THR A 172 7.24 16.38 6.82
N ILE A 173 6.31 15.67 7.47
CA ILE A 173 4.89 16.00 7.45
C ILE A 173 4.30 15.85 8.86
N PRO A 174 3.35 16.72 9.24
CA PRO A 174 2.69 16.60 10.53
C PRO A 174 1.76 15.38 10.60
N PHE A 175 1.22 14.96 9.45
CA PHE A 175 0.27 13.87 9.34
C PHE A 175 0.32 13.31 7.90
N PRO A 176 0.36 11.99 7.71
CA PRO A 176 0.51 11.39 6.39
C PRO A 176 -0.82 11.21 5.64
N ASN A 177 -1.77 12.14 5.79
CA ASN A 177 -3.02 12.11 5.05
C ASN A 177 -2.99 13.11 3.88
N PRO A 178 -2.99 12.64 2.63
CA PRO A 178 -3.05 13.53 1.47
C PRO A 178 -4.32 14.43 1.48
N GLU A 179 -5.42 14.03 2.11
CA GLU A 179 -6.65 14.85 2.13
C GLU A 179 -6.51 16.19 2.91
N GLU A 180 -5.47 16.37 3.71
CA GLU A 180 -5.17 17.63 4.44
C GLU A 180 -4.75 18.79 3.50
N GLY A 181 -4.52 18.49 2.22
CA GLY A 181 -4.27 19.49 1.18
C GLY A 181 -2.97 20.25 1.40
N ARG A 182 -3.02 21.59 1.31
CA ARG A 182 -1.80 22.41 1.20
C ARG A 182 -0.80 22.19 2.34
N LYS A 183 -1.25 21.85 3.56
CA LYS A 183 -0.37 21.66 4.72
C LYS A 183 0.60 20.49 4.56
N VAL A 184 0.16 19.42 3.90
CA VAL A 184 0.97 18.21 3.67
C VAL A 184 1.67 18.22 2.31
N LEU A 185 1.22 19.09 1.39
CA LEU A 185 1.78 19.22 0.05
C LEU A 185 2.94 20.22 -0.06
N THR A 186 3.41 20.85 1.01
CA THR A 186 4.45 21.91 0.93
C THR A 186 5.69 21.48 0.14
N LEU A 187 6.31 20.34 0.47
CA LEU A 187 7.48 19.81 -0.26
C LEU A 187 7.14 19.39 -1.69
N ALA A 188 5.94 18.86 -1.92
CA ALA A 188 5.47 18.50 -3.26
C ALA A 188 5.28 19.74 -4.14
N ILE A 189 4.75 20.85 -3.58
CA ILE A 189 4.61 22.13 -4.28
C ILE A 189 5.98 22.71 -4.62
N GLU A 190 6.92 22.71 -3.67
CA GLU A 190 8.29 23.18 -3.89
C GLU A 190 9.01 22.36 -4.97
N THR A 191 8.86 21.03 -4.91
CA THR A 191 9.41 20.11 -5.92
C THR A 191 8.78 20.34 -7.29
N ALA A 192 7.46 20.55 -7.35
CA ALA A 192 6.75 20.82 -8.58
C ALA A 192 7.20 22.15 -9.22
N ASP A 193 7.30 23.21 -8.42
CA ASP A 193 7.76 24.53 -8.87
C ASP A 193 9.20 24.48 -9.38
N LYS A 194 10.11 23.78 -8.67
CA LYS A 194 11.51 23.62 -9.07
C LYS A 194 11.67 22.87 -10.39
N ASN A 195 10.81 21.90 -10.68
CA ASN A 195 10.91 21.04 -11.85
C ASN A 195 9.99 21.44 -13.02
N GLY A 196 9.16 22.47 -12.83
CA GLY A 196 8.17 22.91 -13.80
C GLY A 196 7.03 21.90 -14.01
N SER A 197 6.68 21.14 -12.96
CA SER A 197 5.53 20.24 -12.96
C SER A 197 4.26 21.01 -12.57
N THR A 198 3.15 20.68 -13.22
CA THR A 198 1.86 21.34 -12.98
C THR A 198 0.86 20.45 -12.25
N VAL A 199 1.17 19.16 -12.11
CA VAL A 199 0.30 18.17 -11.45
C VAL A 199 1.09 17.51 -10.33
N ILE A 200 0.51 17.48 -9.13
CA ILE A 200 1.01 16.75 -7.97
C ILE A 200 0.09 15.56 -7.74
N LEU A 201 0.69 14.40 -7.47
CA LEU A 201 0.04 13.19 -6.99
C LEU A 201 0.64 12.83 -5.63
N ALA A 202 -0.20 12.50 -4.65
CA ALA A 202 0.25 12.06 -3.33
C ALA A 202 -0.57 10.86 -2.85
N ASN A 203 0.11 9.85 -2.31
CA ASN A 203 -0.52 8.72 -1.64
C ASN A 203 -0.37 8.82 -0.12
N ASP A 204 -1.29 8.20 0.62
CA ASP A 204 -1.11 7.90 2.04
C ASP A 204 -0.15 6.70 2.24
N PRO A 205 0.28 6.37 3.47
CA PRO A 205 1.38 5.44 3.70
C PRO A 205 1.21 4.04 3.12
N ASP A 206 -0.02 3.51 3.08
CA ASP A 206 -0.35 2.20 2.50
C ASP A 206 -0.90 2.26 1.07
N ALA A 207 -0.89 3.47 0.48
CA ALA A 207 -1.18 3.76 -0.91
C ALA A 207 -2.55 3.28 -1.41
N ASP A 208 -3.59 3.40 -0.57
CA ASP A 208 -4.99 3.21 -0.99
C ASP A 208 -5.74 4.53 -1.21
N ARG A 209 -5.20 5.66 -0.74
CA ARG A 209 -5.72 7.00 -1.04
C ARG A 209 -4.83 7.75 -2.01
N ILE A 210 -5.44 8.59 -2.82
CA ILE A 210 -4.75 9.50 -3.73
C ILE A 210 -5.31 10.91 -3.62
N GLN A 211 -4.42 11.89 -3.54
CA GLN A 211 -4.74 13.28 -3.82
C GLN A 211 -4.05 13.71 -5.12
N MET A 212 -4.80 14.46 -5.92
CA MET A 212 -4.28 15.18 -7.06
C MET A 212 -4.42 16.69 -6.82
N ALA A 213 -3.37 17.44 -7.11
CA ALA A 213 -3.42 18.90 -7.13
C ALA A 213 -2.87 19.45 -8.44
N GLU A 214 -3.54 20.46 -9.00
CA GLU A 214 -3.13 21.12 -10.25
C GLU A 214 -2.79 22.58 -9.98
N LYS A 215 -1.66 23.03 -10.54
CA LYS A 215 -1.25 24.42 -10.50
C LYS A 215 -2.17 25.27 -11.38
N GLN A 216 -2.96 26.13 -10.75
CA GLN A 216 -3.83 27.08 -11.44
C GLN A 216 -3.02 28.28 -11.96
N LYS A 217 -3.42 28.80 -13.14
CA LYS A 217 -2.93 30.09 -13.63
C LYS A 217 -3.49 31.19 -12.71
N LYS A 218 -2.65 32.14 -12.33
CA LYS A 218 -3.10 33.38 -11.68
C LYS A 218 -3.88 34.24 -12.66
#